data_AF-A0A831LAU3-F1
#
_entry.id   AF-A0A831LAU3-F1
#
_cell.length_a   1.000
_cell.length_b   1.000
_cell.length_c   1.000
_cell.angle_alpha   90.00
_cell.angle_beta   90.00
_cell.angle_gamma   90.00
#
_symmetry.space_group_name_H-M   'P 1'
#
loop_
_entity.id
_entity.type
_entity.pdbx_description
1 polymer ?
#
loop_
_entity_poly.entity_id
_entity_poly.type
_entity_poly.pdbx_seq_one_letter_code
_entity_poly.pdbx_strand_id
1 'polypeptide(L)'
;MITRLVIYAFIVGATFGLVIPAAIRWARDLGLRMTWWKWLMAAAWYLFLLFSILLAFTFIGEGEVIPGWKLPALLIVLEAVAGAVLAWVFWRGRET
;
A
#
# COMPACT_ATOMS: atom_id res chain seq x y z
N MET A 1 8.81 -29.26 0.42
CA MET A 1 8.88 -27.84 0.85
C MET A 1 9.07 -26.87 -0.32
N ILE A 2 9.99 -27.11 -1.26
CA ILE A 2 10.32 -26.21 -2.39
C ILE A 2 9.11 -25.84 -3.25
N THR A 3 8.24 -26.79 -3.63
CA THR A 3 7.10 -26.53 -4.52
C THR A 3 6.10 -25.52 -3.95
N ARG A 4 5.88 -25.52 -2.62
CA ARG A 4 4.97 -24.57 -1.95
C ARG A 4 5.53 -23.15 -1.92
N LEU A 5 6.85 -23.02 -1.72
CA LEU A 5 7.55 -21.74 -1.74
C LEU A 5 7.47 -21.10 -3.14
N VAL A 6 7.68 -21.89 -4.19
CA VAL A 6 7.62 -21.42 -5.59
C VAL A 6 6.23 -20.94 -5.96
N ILE A 7 5.18 -21.69 -5.58
CA ILE A 7 3.80 -21.29 -5.82
C ILE A 7 3.48 -19.97 -5.10
N TYR A 8 3.91 -19.84 -3.84
CA TYR A 8 3.70 -18.60 -3.07
C TYR A 8 4.40 -17.40 -3.71
N ALA A 9 5.68 -17.54 -4.07
CA ALA A 9 6.43 -16.48 -4.74
C ALA A 9 5.81 -16.08 -6.08
N PHE A 10 5.30 -17.05 -6.84
CA PHE A 10 4.63 -16.80 -8.10
C PHE A 10 3.33 -16.00 -7.91
N ILE A 11 2.48 -16.38 -6.94
CA ILE A 11 1.23 -15.65 -6.64
C ILE A 11 1.53 -14.23 -6.17
N VAL A 12 2.49 -14.06 -5.25
CA VAL A 12 2.88 -12.73 -4.75
C VAL A 12 3.43 -11.88 -5.89
N GLY A 13 4.33 -12.42 -6.72
CA GLY A 13 4.90 -11.72 -7.87
C GLY A 13 3.84 -11.33 -8.91
N ALA A 14 2.93 -12.25 -9.25
CA ALA A 14 1.83 -11.99 -10.17
C ALA A 14 0.90 -10.88 -9.63
N THR A 15 0.58 -10.93 -8.34
CA THR A 15 -0.29 -9.92 -7.70
C THR A 15 0.39 -8.55 -7.68
N PHE A 16 1.68 -8.49 -7.35
CA PHE A 16 2.45 -7.24 -7.38
C PHE A 16 2.54 -6.64 -8.79
N GLY A 17 2.73 -7.48 -9.81
CA GLY A 17 2.77 -7.04 -11.20
C GLY A 17 1.47 -6.35 -11.65
N LEU A 18 0.34 -6.71 -11.06
CA LEU A 18 -0.97 -6.13 -11.37
C LEU A 18 -1.23 -4.78 -10.67
N VAL A 19 -0.45 -4.41 -9.64
CA VAL A 19 -0.67 -3.17 -8.87
C VAL A 19 -0.54 -1.94 -9.75
N ILE A 20 0.51 -1.86 -10.57
CA ILE A 20 0.77 -0.72 -11.46
C ILE A 20 -0.36 -0.53 -12.50
N PRO A 21 -0.71 -1.54 -13.33
CA PRO A 21 -1.78 -1.36 -14.30
C PRO A 21 -3.15 -1.11 -13.64
N ALA A 22 -3.43 -1.72 -12.48
CA ALA A 22 -4.64 -1.45 -11.72
C ALA A 22 -4.70 0.00 -11.24
N ALA A 23 -3.59 0.54 -10.70
CA ALA A 23 -3.51 1.91 -10.23
C ALA A 23 -3.69 2.92 -11.39
N ILE A 24 -3.07 2.65 -12.55
CA ILE A 24 -3.24 3.48 -13.75
C ILE A 24 -4.70 3.47 -14.21
N ARG A 25 -5.32 2.29 -14.26
CA ARG A 25 -6.73 2.16 -14.66
C ARG A 25 -7.66 2.89 -13.69
N TRP A 26 -7.49 2.68 -12.40
CA TRP A 26 -8.24 3.37 -11.34
C TRP A 26 -8.13 4.90 -11.45
N ALA A 27 -6.92 5.43 -11.68
CA ALA A 27 -6.72 6.87 -11.83
C ALA A 27 -7.45 7.43 -13.06
N ARG A 28 -7.47 6.69 -14.17
CA ARG A 28 -8.20 7.06 -15.40
C ARG A 28 -9.71 7.00 -15.20
N ASP A 29 -10.21 5.94 -14.58
CA ASP A 29 -11.65 5.76 -14.30
C ASP A 29 -12.18 6.88 -13.39
N LEU A 30 -11.31 7.42 -12.53
CA LEU A 30 -11.60 8.59 -11.70
C LEU A 30 -11.30 9.95 -12.35
N GLY A 31 -10.81 10.00 -13.59
CA GLY A 31 -10.45 11.27 -14.25
C GLY A 31 -9.35 12.06 -13.53
N LEU A 32 -8.48 11.38 -12.78
CA LEU A 32 -7.42 12.02 -12.00
C LEU A 32 -6.23 12.37 -12.91
N ARG A 33 -5.83 13.65 -12.92
CA ARG A 33 -4.57 14.06 -13.55
C ARG A 33 -3.39 13.75 -12.63
N MET A 34 -2.85 12.55 -12.80
CA MET A 34 -1.71 12.05 -12.03
C MET A 34 -0.39 12.49 -12.68
N THR A 35 0.22 13.54 -12.14
CA THR A 35 1.59 13.93 -12.49
C THR A 35 2.59 12.94 -11.88
N TRP A 36 3.82 12.95 -12.37
CA TRP A 36 4.87 12.05 -11.89
C TRP A 36 5.12 12.16 -10.37
N TRP A 37 5.06 13.36 -9.79
CA TRP A 37 5.19 13.54 -8.34
C TRP A 37 4.00 12.95 -7.57
N LYS A 38 2.77 13.04 -8.09
CA LYS A 38 1.59 12.39 -7.47
C LYS A 38 1.72 10.87 -7.50
N TRP A 39 2.28 10.31 -8.57
CA TRP A 39 2.63 8.90 -8.64
C TRP A 39 3.69 8.51 -7.61
N LEU A 40 4.72 9.35 -7.43
CA LEU A 40 5.74 9.11 -6.41
C LEU A 40 5.14 9.12 -5.00
N MET A 41 4.23 10.06 -4.70
CA MET A 41 3.52 10.09 -3.42
C MET A 41 2.64 8.86 -3.19
N ALA A 42 1.91 8.41 -4.23
CA ALA A 42 1.11 7.18 -4.16
C ALA A 42 1.99 5.93 -3.93
N ALA A 43 3.14 5.84 -4.61
CA ALA A 43 4.11 4.77 -4.41
C ALA A 43 4.72 4.80 -3.00
N ALA A 44 5.09 5.98 -2.49
CA ALA A 44 5.61 6.13 -1.14
C ALA A 44 4.59 5.69 -0.08
N TRP A 45 3.32 6.07 -0.25
CA TRP A 45 2.22 5.62 0.61
C TRP A 45 1.99 4.12 0.53
N TYR A 46 2.01 3.53 -0.67
CA TYR A 46 1.90 2.08 -0.83
C TYR A 46 3.07 1.32 -0.18
N LEU A 47 4.30 1.85 -0.27
CA LEU A 47 5.46 1.27 0.42
C LEU A 47 5.31 1.36 1.95
N PHE A 48 4.83 2.49 2.46
CA PHE A 48 4.55 2.66 3.89
C PHE A 48 3.53 1.59 4.36
N LEU A 49 2.51 1.30 3.55
CA LEU A 49 1.50 0.29 3.86
C LEU A 49 2.12 -1.10 3.93
N LEU A 50 2.96 -1.45 2.96
CA LEU A 50 3.66 -2.73 2.94
C LEU A 50 4.59 -2.90 4.15
N PHE A 51 5.35 -1.87 4.51
CA PHE A 51 6.21 -1.92 5.70
C PHE A 51 5.39 -2.05 6.98
N SER A 52 4.25 -1.35 7.09
CA SER A 52 3.35 -1.45 8.23
C SER A 52 2.78 -2.87 8.39
N ILE A 53 2.39 -3.51 7.28
CA ILE A 53 1.92 -4.90 7.27
C ILE A 53 3.05 -5.86 7.65
N LEU A 54 4.24 -5.70 7.05
CA LEU A 54 5.39 -6.54 7.34
C LEU A 54 5.78 -6.46 8.83
N LEU A 55 5.82 -5.25 9.37
CA LEU A 55 6.12 -5.00 10.77
C LEU A 55 5.09 -5.64 11.72
N ALA A 56 3.80 -5.56 11.36
CA ALA A 56 2.74 -6.22 12.13
C ALA A 56 2.95 -7.74 12.17
N PHE A 57 3.24 -8.37 11.03
CA PHE A 57 3.53 -9.81 10.98
C PHE A 57 4.80 -10.19 11.72
N THR A 58 5.84 -9.34 11.70
CA THR A 58 7.07 -9.56 12.49
C THR A 58 6.75 -9.62 13.98
N PHE A 59 6.05 -8.63 14.54
CA PHE A 59 5.73 -8.64 15.99
C PHE A 59 4.79 -9.77 16.39
N ILE A 60 3.81 -10.11 15.54
CA ILE A 60 2.95 -11.28 15.76
C ILE A 60 3.79 -12.56 15.76
N GLY A 61 4.76 -12.69 14.85
CA GLY A 61 5.67 -13.84 14.77
C GLY A 61 6.65 -13.95 15.93
N GLU A 62 7.10 -12.82 16.49
CA GLU A 62 8.02 -12.76 17.64
C GLU A 62 7.31 -12.96 18.99
N GLY A 63 5.98 -13.02 19.01
CA GLY A 63 5.19 -13.22 20.24
C GLY A 63 5.13 -11.98 21.14
N GLU A 64 5.57 -10.82 20.65
CA GLU A 64 5.52 -9.55 21.37
C GLU A 64 4.11 -8.96 21.31
N VAL A 65 3.23 -9.42 22.20
CA VAL A 65 1.80 -9.05 22.17
C VAL A 65 1.59 -7.54 22.32
N ILE A 66 2.30 -6.86 23.23
CA ILE A 66 2.06 -5.43 23.53
C ILE A 66 2.49 -4.51 22.35
N PRO A 67 3.71 -4.62 21.79
CA PRO A 67 4.07 -3.95 20.54
C PRO A 67 3.21 -4.41 19.35
N GLY A 68 2.84 -5.69 19.34
CA GLY A 68 2.14 -6.37 18.24
C GLY A 68 0.72 -5.88 17.94
N TRP A 69 0.07 -5.12 18.83
CA TRP A 69 -1.19 -4.45 18.49
C TRP A 69 -1.12 -2.92 18.56
N LYS A 70 -0.31 -2.34 19.46
CA LYS A 70 -0.26 -0.87 19.63
C LYS A 70 0.39 -0.17 18.45
N LEU A 71 1.53 -0.68 17.97
CA LEU A 71 2.26 -0.03 16.88
C LEU A 71 1.54 -0.23 15.54
N PRO A 72 1.05 -1.43 15.17
CA PRO A 72 0.23 -1.60 13.98
C PRO A 72 -1.06 -0.75 14.01
N ALA A 73 -1.72 -0.63 15.17
CA ALA A 73 -2.90 0.22 15.29
C ALA A 73 -2.57 1.71 15.02
N LEU A 74 -1.47 2.22 15.55
CA LEU A 74 -1.02 3.59 15.27
C LEU A 74 -0.68 3.76 13.77
N LEU A 75 0.05 2.81 13.18
CA LEU A 75 0.41 2.85 11.77
C LEU A 75 -0.82 2.86 10.87
N ILE A 76 -1.84 2.06 11.17
CA ILE A 76 -3.12 2.08 10.44
C ILE A 76 -3.79 3.45 10.50
N VAL A 77 -3.75 4.13 11.64
CA VAL A 77 -4.29 5.50 11.76
C VAL A 77 -3.49 6.47 10.89
N LEU A 78 -2.16 6.41 10.93
CA LEU A 78 -1.30 7.25 10.10
C LEU A 78 -1.51 6.99 8.62
N GLU A 79 -1.65 5.73 8.22
CA GLU A 79 -1.98 5.30 6.85
C GLU A 79 -3.29 5.88 6.37
N ALA A 80 -4.34 5.81 7.20
CA ALA A 80 -5.65 6.35 6.87
C ALA A 80 -5.60 7.88 6.69
N VAL A 81 -4.90 8.58 7.58
CA VAL A 81 -4.71 10.03 7.48
C VAL A 81 -3.92 10.40 6.22
N ALA A 82 -2.80 9.72 5.95
CA ALA A 82 -2.00 9.94 4.76
C ALA A 82 -2.80 9.66 3.48
N GLY A 83 -3.58 8.59 3.45
CA GLY A 83 -4.47 8.25 2.34
C GLY A 83 -5.53 9.31 2.09
N ALA A 84 -6.15 9.84 3.15
CA ALA A 84 -7.12 10.93 3.05
C ALA A 84 -6.49 12.22 2.50
N VAL A 85 -5.28 12.59 2.96
CA VAL A 85 -4.53 13.73 2.43
C VAL A 85 -4.20 13.54 0.95
N LEU A 86 -3.74 12.35 0.56
CA LEU A 86 -3.45 12.05 -0.84
C LEU A 86 -4.69 12.10 -1.72
N ALA A 87 -5.81 11.53 -1.27
CA ALA A 87 -7.07 11.60 -1.98
C ALA A 87 -7.47 13.06 -2.25
N TRP A 88 -7.33 13.93 -1.24
CA TRP A 88 -7.56 15.36 -1.38
C TRP A 88 -6.60 16.04 -2.38
N VAL A 89 -5.29 15.73 -2.32
CA VAL A 89 -4.29 16.25 -3.28
C VAL A 89 -4.59 15.80 -4.72
N PHE A 90 -5.01 14.55 -4.90
CA PHE A 90 -5.32 14.00 -6.22
C PHE A 90 -6.57 14.66 -6.80
N TRP A 91 -7.60 14.83 -5.97
CA TRP A 91 -8.88 15.42 -6.37
C TRP A 91 -8.75 16.87 -6.86
N ARG A 92 -7.86 17.66 -6.24
CA ARG A 92 -7.59 19.05 -6.66
C ARG A 92 -7.03 19.20 -8.08
N GLY A 93 -6.59 18.11 -8.70
CA GLY A 93 -6.10 18.12 -10.08
C GLY A 93 -6.98 17.37 -11.07
N ARG A 94 -8.28 17.17 -10.78
CA ARG A 94 -9.19 16.60 -11.79
C ARG A 94 -9.31 17.52 -13.01
N GLU A 95 -9.35 16.91 -14.19
CA GLU A 95 -9.75 17.60 -15.42
C GLU A 95 -11.28 17.64 -15.42
N THR A 96 -11.86 18.84 -15.28
CA THR A 96 -13.30 19.08 -15.42
C THR A 96 -13.70 19.16 -16.88
#